data_AF-A0A1F2R911-F1
#
_entry.id   AF-A0A1F2R911-F1
#
_cell.length_a   1.000
_cell.length_b   1.000
_cell.length_c   1.000
_cell.angle_alpha   90.00
_cell.angle_beta   90.00
_cell.angle_gamma   90.00
#
_symmetry.space_group_name_H-M   'P 1'
#
loop_
_entity.id
_entity.type
_entity.pdbx_description
1 polymer ?
#
loop_
_entity_poly.entity_id
_entity_poly.type
_entity_poly.pdbx_seq_one_letter_code
_entity_poly.pdbx_strand_id
1 'polypeptide(L)' 'MKAIELVGAIDEQHRLRAQVPEELPAGPVRLIVLVPEEDEAGSAWARGVAGEWSEELSDPKQDIYTLDDGQPVNAPR' A
#
# COMPACT_ATOMS: atom_id res chain seq x y z
N MET A 1 -31.42 4.59 10.96
CA MET A 1 -30.26 4.02 11.68
C MET A 1 -29.18 5.10 11.74
N LYS A 2 -28.55 5.32 12.89
CA LYS A 2 -27.47 6.30 13.06
C LYS A 2 -26.15 5.53 13.15
N ALA A 3 -25.17 5.86 12.31
CA ALA A 3 -23.82 5.32 12.42
C ALA A 3 -23.06 6.13 13.47
N ILE A 4 -22.35 5.45 14.36
CA ILE A 4 -21.47 6.07 15.35
C ILE A 4 -20.12 5.38 15.19
N GLU A 5 -19.07 6.18 15.05
CA GLU A 5 -17.70 5.69 15.03
C GLU A 5 -17.28 5.32 16.46
N LEU A 6 -16.80 4.10 16.64
CA LEU A 6 -16.27 3.61 17.90
C LEU A 6 -14.81 3.22 17.68
N VAL A 7 -13.95 3.63 18.62
CA VAL A 7 -12.55 3.23 18.60
C VAL A 7 -12.43 1.86 19.28
N GLY A 8 -11.87 0.91 18.56
CA GLY A 8 -11.66 -0.44 19.05
C GLY A 8 -10.52 -1.13 18.32
N ALA A 9 -10.10 -2.27 18.86
CA ALA A 9 -9.08 -3.13 18.26
C ALA A 9 -9.62 -4.55 18.12
N ILE A 10 -9.17 -5.26 17.09
CA ILE A 10 -9.34 -6.71 16.98
C ILE A 10 -8.10 -7.35 17.60
N ASP A 11 -8.30 -8.16 18.65
CA ASP A 11 -7.20 -8.88 19.28
C ASP A 11 -6.74 -10.11 18.47
N GLU A 12 -5.62 -10.71 18.87
CA GLU A 12 -5.05 -11.89 18.19
C GLU A 12 -5.96 -13.13 18.22
N GLN A 13 -6.97 -13.14 19.09
CA GLN A 13 -7.99 -14.19 19.14
C GLN A 13 -9.21 -13.85 18.26
N HIS A 14 -9.08 -12.85 17.38
CA HIS A 14 -10.13 -12.33 16.50
C HIS A 14 -11.35 -11.79 17.24
N ARG A 15 -11.16 -11.22 18.43
CA ARG A 15 -12.24 -10.60 19.20
C ARG A 15 -12.18 -9.08 19.06
N LEU A 16 -13.31 -8.48 18.69
CA LEU A 16 -13.46 -7.03 18.67
C LEU A 16 -13.59 -6.50 20.11
N ARG A 17 -12.71 -5.59 20.51
CA ARG A 17 -12.79 -4.84 21.75
C ARG A 17 -12.99 -3.37 21.42
N ALA A 18 -14.13 -2.81 21.82
CA ALA A 18 -14.44 -1.40 21.64
C ALA A 18 -15.03 -0.84 22.93
N GLN A 19 -14.75 0.43 23.24
CA GLN A 19 -15.39 1.13 24.34
C GLN A 19 -16.66 1.78 23.82
N VAL A 20 -17.79 1.46 24.44
CA VAL A 20 -19.10 2.03 24.09
C VAL A 20 -19.42 3.14 25.11
N PRO A 21 -19.58 4.40 24.68
CA PRO A 21 -20.00 5.49 25.56
C PRO A 21 -21.34 5.22 26.25
N GLU A 22 -21.52 5.71 27.48
CA GLU A 22 -22.74 5.45 28.28
C GLU A 22 -24.01 6.10 27.68
N GLU A 23 -23.85 7.10 26.80
CA GLU A 23 -24.98 7.77 26.14
C GLU A 23 -25.66 6.90 25.07
N LEU A 24 -25.05 5.77 24.71
CA LEU A 24 -25.60 4.82 23.76
C LEU A 24 -26.62 3.90 24.44
N PRO A 25 -27.86 3.80 23.91
CA PRO A 25 -28.87 2.96 24.50
C PRO A 25 -28.48 1.48 24.42
N ALA A 26 -28.73 0.75 25.51
CA ALA A 26 -28.53 -0.70 25.54
C ALA A 26 -29.47 -1.40 24.54
N GLY A 27 -28.93 -2.32 23.75
CA GLY A 27 -29.69 -3.09 22.78
C GLY A 27 -28.82 -3.72 21.69
N PRO A 28 -29.44 -4.52 20.80
CA PRO A 28 -28.72 -5.10 19.68
C PRO A 28 -28.29 -4.01 18.69
N VAL A 29 -27.06 -4.13 18.18
CA VAL A 29 -26.48 -3.21 17.19
C VAL A 29 -25.95 -3.97 15.98
N ARG A 30 -25.85 -3.28 14.84
CA ARG A 30 -25.15 -3.78 13.64
C ARG A 30 -23.78 -3.13 13.58
N LEU A 31 -22.74 -3.94 13.37
CA LEU A 31 -21.36 -3.50 13.29
C LEU A 31 -20.88 -3.53 11.83
N ILE A 32 -20.10 -2.53 11.44
CA ILE A 32 -19.34 -2.49 10.17
C ILE A 32 -17.89 -2.26 10.56
N VAL A 33 -16.99 -3.15 10.13
CA VAL A 33 -15.55 -3.03 10.37
C VAL A 33 -14.90 -2.60 9.06
N LEU A 34 -14.19 -1.48 9.09
CA LEU A 34 -13.35 -1.03 7.99
C LEU A 34 -11.91 -1.43 8.31
N VAL A 35 -11.39 -2.41 7.59
CA VAL A 35 -9.98 -2.77 7.66
C VAL A 35 -9.30 -2.04 6.50
N PRO A 36 -8.19 -1.32 6.72
CA PRO A 36 -7.42 -0.79 5.60
C PRO A 36 -6.96 -1.97 4.75
N GLU A 37 -7.29 -1.96 3.46
CA GLU A 37 -6.58 -2.81 2.52
C GLU A 37 -5.12 -2.32 2.56
N GLU A 38 -4.18 -3.20 2.91
CA GLU A 38 -2.81 -3.00 2.42
C GLU A 38 -2.95 -2.85 0.91
N ASP A 39 -2.36 -1.80 0.35
CA ASP A 39 -2.44 -1.49 -1.07
C ASP A 39 -1.78 -2.61 -1.90
N GLU A 40 -2.51 -3.71 -2.06
CA GLU A 40 -2.15 -4.84 -2.91
C GLU A 40 -2.09 -4.36 -4.36
N ALA A 41 -2.79 -3.27 -4.73
CA ALA A 41 -2.72 -2.69 -6.05
C ALA A 41 -1.32 -2.11 -6.32
N GLY A 42 -0.70 -1.43 -5.36
CA GLY A 42 0.69 -0.96 -5.47
C GLY A 42 1.68 -2.12 -5.68
N SER A 43 1.57 -3.16 -4.86
CA SER A 43 2.46 -4.33 -4.95
C SER A 43 2.19 -5.21 -6.18
N ALA A 44 0.94 -5.30 -6.64
CA ALA A 44 0.56 -6.03 -7.86
C ALA A 44 0.97 -5.26 -9.12
N TRP A 45 0.81 -3.94 -9.14
CA TRP A 45 1.25 -3.09 -10.24
C TRP A 45 2.77 -3.13 -10.41
N ALA A 46 3.53 -3.00 -9.33
CA ALA A 46 5.00 -3.08 -9.38
C ALA A 46 5.48 -4.44 -9.90
N ARG A 47 4.86 -5.55 -9.45
CA ARG A 47 5.16 -6.90 -9.96
C ARG A 47 4.77 -7.07 -11.42
N GLY A 48 3.64 -6.51 -11.84
CA GLY A 48 3.18 -6.57 -13.23
C GLY A 48 4.16 -5.85 -14.18
N VAL A 49 4.54 -4.61 -13.86
CA VAL A 49 5.51 -3.85 -14.66
C VAL A 49 6.87 -4.56 -14.71
N ALA A 50 7.37 -5.04 -13.57
CA ALA A 50 8.64 -5.76 -13.51
C ALA A 50 8.60 -7.05 -14.35
N GLY A 51 7.48 -7.78 -14.35
CA GLY A 51 7.31 -8.99 -15.16
C GLY A 51 7.28 -8.71 -16.66
N GLU A 52 6.42 -7.78 -17.10
CA GLU A 52 6.26 -7.44 -18.52
C GLU A 52 7.56 -6.92 -19.15
N TRP A 53 8.37 -6.20 -18.37
CA TRP A 53 9.60 -5.56 -18.88
C TRP A 53 10.86 -6.36 -18.54
N SER A 54 10.73 -7.54 -17.90
CA SER A 54 11.88 -8.29 -17.40
C SER A 54 12.83 -8.70 -18.52
N GLU A 55 12.32 -9.11 -19.68
CA GLU A 55 13.15 -9.53 -20.81
C GLU A 55 13.92 -8.36 -21.43
N GLU A 56 13.24 -7.22 -21.62
CA GLU A 56 13.84 -6.01 -22.21
C GLU A 56 14.87 -5.37 -21.26
N LEU A 57 14.53 -5.22 -19.98
CA LEU A 57 15.46 -4.65 -18.98
C LEU A 57 16.66 -5.56 -18.68
N SER A 58 16.59 -6.85 -19.02
CA SER A 58 17.70 -7.78 -18.87
C SER A 58 18.53 -7.95 -20.14
N ASP A 59 18.13 -7.35 -21.27
CA ASP A 59 18.86 -7.43 -22.53
C ASP A 59 20.07 -6.46 -22.50
N PRO A 60 21.32 -6.97 -22.50
CA PRO A 60 22.51 -6.12 -22.50
C PRO A 60 22.61 -5.20 -23.72
N LYS A 61 21.84 -5.44 -24.78
CA LYS A 61 21.75 -4.51 -25.93
C LYS A 61 21.03 -3.22 -25.58
N GLN A 62 20.24 -3.19 -24.51
CA GLN A 62 19.58 -1.97 -24.01
C GLN A 62 20.52 -1.11 -23.17
N ASP A 63 21.67 -1.64 -22.74
CA ASP A 63 22.75 -0.89 -22.08
C ASP A 63 23.55 -0.07 -23.11
N ILE A 64 22.86 0.86 -23.77
CA ILE A 64 23.41 1.68 -24.87
C ILE A 64 24.25 2.87 -24.41
N TYR A 65 24.37 3.08 -23.10
CA TYR A 65 25.20 4.12 -22.50
C TYR A 65 26.31 3.50 -21.67
N THR A 66 27.50 4.07 -21.82
CA THR A 66 28.71 3.72 -21.10
C THR A 66 29.18 4.90 -20.27
N LEU A 67 30.11 4.66 -19.34
CA LEU A 67 30.72 5.73 -18.57
C LEU A 67 31.51 6.71 -19.45
N ASP A 68 32.00 6.25 -20.60
CA ASP A 68 32.76 7.07 -21.54
C ASP A 68 31.88 8.08 -22.30
N ASP A 69 30.56 7.88 -22.34
CA ASP A 69 29.61 8.81 -22.95
C ASP A 69 29.33 10.03 -22.07
N GLY A 70 29.67 9.96 -20.78
CA GLY A 70 29.49 11.04 -19.84
C GLY A 70 30.49 12.17 -20.04
N GLN A 71 30.02 13.42 -20.06
CA GLN A 71 30.91 14.58 -19.92
C GLN A 71 30.93 15.07 -18.47
N PRO A 72 32.11 15.47 -17.95
CA PRO A 72 32.18 16.15 -16.67
C PRO A 72 31.33 17.41 -16.70
N VAL A 73 30.50 17.59 -15.67
CA VAL A 73 29.62 18.77 -15.53
C VAL A 73 30.39 20.10 -15.55
N ASN A 74 31.70 20.06 -15.32
CA ASN A 74 32.63 21.20 -15.29
C ASN A 74 33.66 21.17 -16.44
N ALA A 75 33.43 20.44 -17.53
CA ALA A 75 34.35 20.44 -18.65
C ALA A 75 34.45 21.85 -19.29
N PRO A 76 35.64 22.30 -19.71
CA PRO A 76 35.79 23.56 -20.43
C PRO A 76 34.99 23.51 -21.74
N ARG A 77 34.21 24.56 -22.01
CA ARG A 77 33.41 24.72 -23.22
C ARG A 77 34.25 25.08 -24.43
#